data_AF-A0A0F7VZV7-F1
#
_entry.id   AF-A0A0F7VZV7-F1
#
_cell.length_a   1.000
_cell.length_b   1.000
_cell.length_c   1.000
_cell.angle_alpha   90.00
_cell.angle_beta   90.00
_cell.angle_gamma   90.00
#
_symmetry.space_group_name_H-M   'P 1'
#
loop_
_entity.id
_entity.type
_entity.pdbx_description
1 polymer ?
#
loop_
_entity_poly.entity_id
_entity_poly.type
_entity_poly.pdbx_seq_one_letter_code
_entity_poly.pdbx_strand_id
1 'polypeptide(L)'
;MAGGPAPDLPVRARAPIELMTRGYRPMKSPTTMDPAPVLGLLPPQPHPVAGCGTCLRLARKRQAARAAGNGSGVSDCNVLIRAHPHGPRREDAAPA
;
A
#
# COMPACT_ATOMS: atom_id res chain seq x y z
N MET A 1 -14.22 -34.95 21.81
CA MET A 1 -13.57 -33.87 22.58
C MET A 1 -12.13 -34.27 22.86
N ALA A 2 -11.18 -33.79 22.06
CA ALA A 2 -9.75 -33.64 22.41
C ALA A 2 -8.96 -33.27 21.13
N GLY A 3 -9.10 -32.03 20.65
CA GLY A 3 -8.17 -31.44 19.69
C GLY A 3 -7.19 -30.55 20.45
N GLY A 4 -5.99 -31.05 20.73
CA GLY A 4 -4.94 -30.28 21.38
C GLY A 4 -4.39 -29.17 20.46
N PRO A 5 -3.88 -28.06 21.01
CA PRO A 5 -3.32 -26.97 20.20
C PRO A 5 -2.03 -27.40 19.48
N ALA A 6 -1.89 -26.98 18.23
CA ALA A 6 -0.65 -27.14 17.48
C ALA A 6 0.51 -26.40 18.19
N PRO A 7 1.73 -26.96 18.22
CA PRO A 7 2.87 -26.26 18.80
C PRO A 7 3.30 -25.07 17.93
N ASP A 8 3.62 -23.95 18.59
CA ASP A 8 4.26 -22.79 17.99
C ASP A 8 5.64 -23.17 17.44
N LEU A 9 5.72 -23.40 16.13
CA LEU A 9 7.00 -23.53 15.44
C LEU A 9 7.65 -22.15 15.36
N PRO A 10 8.93 -22.00 15.75
CA PRO A 10 9.62 -20.73 15.61
C PRO A 10 9.70 -20.37 14.13
N VAL A 11 9.26 -19.14 13.81
CA VAL A 11 9.54 -18.47 12.53
C VAL A 11 11.03 -18.64 12.25
N ARG A 12 11.35 -19.48 11.27
CA ARG A 12 12.72 -19.72 10.83
C ARG A 12 13.36 -18.36 10.54
N ALA A 13 14.40 -18.03 11.30
CA ALA A 13 15.26 -16.90 11.01
C ALA A 13 15.70 -16.99 9.53
N ARG A 14 15.26 -16.03 8.71
CA ARG A 14 15.78 -15.86 7.35
C ARG A 14 17.27 -15.57 7.50
N ALA A 15 18.09 -16.45 6.93
CA ALA A 15 19.52 -16.22 6.79
C ALA A 15 19.78 -14.84 6.13
N PRO A 16 20.86 -14.14 6.51
CA PRO A 16 21.15 -12.82 5.98
C PRO A 16 21.55 -12.92 4.51
N ILE A 17 20.97 -12.08 3.64
CA ILE A 17 21.34 -11.87 2.22
C ILE A 17 22.78 -11.31 2.09
N GLU A 18 23.46 -11.09 3.22
CA GLU A 18 24.66 -10.27 3.40
C GLU A 18 25.96 -10.98 3.01
N LEU A 19 25.95 -12.30 2.80
CA LEU A 19 27.16 -13.04 2.42
C LEU A 19 27.42 -13.09 0.90
N MET A 20 26.44 -12.70 0.06
CA MET A 20 26.55 -12.77 -1.42
C MET A 20 27.05 -11.48 -2.10
N THR A 21 27.34 -10.41 -1.36
CA THR A 21 27.70 -9.09 -1.94
C THR A 21 29.14 -8.65 -1.66
N ARG A 22 29.91 -9.45 -0.91
CA ARG A 22 31.31 -9.16 -0.58
C ARG A 22 32.20 -9.37 -1.82
N GLY A 23 32.25 -8.36 -2.69
CA GLY A 23 33.05 -8.36 -3.92
C GLY A 23 32.27 -8.13 -5.22
N TYR A 24 30.93 -7.98 -5.17
CA TYR A 24 30.16 -7.62 -6.36
C TYR A 24 30.49 -6.17 -6.78
N ARG A 25 31.33 -6.01 -7.81
CA ARG A 25 31.50 -4.75 -8.54
C ARG A 25 30.49 -4.73 -9.68
N PRO A 26 29.40 -3.95 -9.60
CA PRO A 26 28.47 -3.85 -10.72
C PRO A 26 29.19 -3.27 -11.93
N MET A 27 29.17 -4.01 -13.03
CA MET A 27 29.63 -3.50 -14.32
C MET A 27 28.67 -2.39 -14.75
N LYS A 28 29.15 -1.14 -14.77
CA LYS A 28 28.37 0.01 -15.24
C LYS A 28 28.43 0.05 -16.77
N SER A 29 27.67 -0.82 -17.44
CA SER A 29 27.46 -0.68 -18.88
C SER A 29 26.63 0.60 -19.10
N PRO A 30 27.05 1.52 -19.99
CA PRO A 30 26.25 2.70 -20.31
C PRO A 30 24.97 2.23 -21.00
N THR A 31 23.87 2.20 -20.26
CA THR A 31 22.54 1.97 -20.82
C THR A 31 22.06 3.25 -21.48
N THR A 32 21.54 3.17 -22.70
CA THR A 32 20.94 4.32 -23.40
C THR A 32 19.65 4.81 -22.76
N MET A 33 19.12 4.09 -21.77
CA MET A 33 17.90 4.44 -21.06
C MET A 33 18.23 5.37 -19.89
N ASP A 34 17.35 6.33 -19.68
CA ASP A 34 17.38 7.15 -18.47
C ASP A 34 17.34 6.28 -17.20
N PRO A 35 17.99 6.73 -16.12
CA PRO A 35 17.96 6.00 -14.85
C PRO A 35 16.51 5.81 -14.40
N ALA A 36 16.24 4.66 -13.77
CA ALA A 36 14.91 4.37 -13.23
C ALA A 36 14.49 5.49 -12.26
N PRO A 37 13.28 6.05 -12.40
CA PRO A 37 12.82 7.10 -11.51
C PRO A 37 12.71 6.53 -10.09
N VAL A 38 13.22 7.28 -9.12
CA VAL A 38 13.05 6.93 -7.72
C VAL A 38 11.62 7.28 -7.31
N LEU A 39 10.79 6.25 -7.14
CA LEU A 39 9.45 6.40 -6.59
C LEU A 39 9.53 6.43 -5.06
N GLY A 40 8.88 7.41 -4.44
CA GLY A 40 8.75 7.48 -2.98
C GLY A 40 7.92 6.33 -2.41
N LEU A 41 7.91 6.20 -1.08
CA LEU A 41 7.05 5.24 -0.39
C LEU A 41 5.58 5.60 -0.59
N LEU A 42 4.73 4.57 -0.69
CA LEU A 42 3.30 4.77 -0.82
C LEU A 42 2.76 5.42 0.47
N PRO A 43 1.96 6.50 0.35
CA PRO A 43 1.41 7.16 1.53
C PRO A 43 0.51 6.20 2.33
N PRO A 44 0.40 6.42 3.65
CA PRO A 44 -0.38 5.57 4.54
C PRO A 44 -1.85 5.51 4.12
N GLN A 45 -2.53 4.48 4.61
CA GLN A 45 -3.94 4.29 4.33
C GLN A 45 -4.77 5.53 4.72
N PRO A 46 -5.63 6.05 3.84
CA PRO A 46 -6.49 7.18 4.18
C PRO A 46 -7.59 6.81 5.19
N HIS A 47 -7.88 7.74 6.09
CA HIS A 47 -9.01 7.66 7.00
C HIS A 47 -10.28 8.21 6.32
N PRO A 48 -11.44 7.57 6.51
CA PRO A 48 -12.71 8.12 6.06
C PRO A 48 -13.06 9.38 6.88
N VAL A 49 -13.61 10.40 6.22
CA VAL A 49 -14.10 11.60 6.89
C VAL A 49 -15.36 11.27 7.69
N ALA A 50 -15.38 11.69 8.96
CA ALA A 50 -16.52 11.50 9.85
C ALA A 50 -17.76 12.21 9.30
N GLY A 51 -18.92 11.55 9.39
CA GLY A 51 -20.20 12.08 8.88
C GLY A 51 -20.39 11.96 7.36
N CYS A 52 -19.38 11.61 6.57
CA CYS A 52 -19.55 11.38 5.15
C CYS A 52 -19.95 9.93 4.84
N GLY A 53 -21.20 9.74 4.39
CA GLY A 53 -21.73 8.43 4.01
C GLY A 53 -20.90 7.73 2.92
N THR A 54 -20.38 8.48 1.94
CA THR A 54 -19.54 7.92 0.86
C THR A 54 -18.23 7.37 1.41
N CYS A 55 -17.52 8.13 2.23
CA CYS A 55 -16.27 7.70 2.86
C CYS A 55 -16.48 6.50 3.78
N LEU A 56 -17.55 6.49 4.57
CA LEU A 56 -17.91 5.35 5.43
C LEU A 56 -18.23 4.09 4.61
N ARG A 57 -18.97 4.23 3.51
CA ARG A 57 -19.28 3.12 2.59
C ARG A 57 -18.01 2.56 1.95
N LEU A 58 -17.11 3.42 1.49
CA LEU A 58 -15.82 3.00 0.94
C LEU A 58 -14.95 2.31 1.98
N ALA A 59 -14.95 2.78 3.24
CA ALA A 59 -14.23 2.12 4.32
C ALA A 59 -14.75 0.70 4.59
N ARG A 60 -16.08 0.48 4.57
CA ARG A 60 -16.69 -0.86 4.68
C ARG A 60 -16.32 -1.74 3.49
N LYS A 61 -16.42 -1.22 2.26
CA LYS A 61 -16.02 -1.95 1.04
C LYS A 61 -14.55 -2.36 1.08
N ARG A 62 -13.68 -1.49 1.60
CA ARG A 62 -12.26 -1.77 1.81
C ARG A 62 -12.00 -2.89 2.82
N GLN A 63 -12.76 -2.92 3.92
CA GLN A 63 -12.66 -4.01 4.90
C GLN A 63 -13.09 -5.35 4.28
N ALA A 64 -14.18 -5.37 3.51
CA ALA A 64 -14.60 -6.56 2.78
C ALA A 64 -13.55 -7.03 1.74
N ALA A 65 -12.95 -6.09 0.99
CA ALA A 65 -11.89 -6.41 0.04
C ALA A 65 -10.65 -7.00 0.73
N ARG A 66 -10.27 -6.50 1.91
CA ARG A 66 -9.20 -7.10 2.72
C ARG A 66 -9.54 -8.53 3.16
N ALA A 67 -10.74 -8.75 3.67
CA ALA A 67 -11.18 -10.06 4.12
C ALA A 67 -11.18 -11.08 2.95
N ALA A 68 -11.46 -10.63 1.74
CA ALA A 68 -11.42 -11.45 0.52
C ALA A 68 -10.01 -11.58 -0.12
N GLY A 69 -8.97 -10.98 0.45
CA GLY A 69 -7.62 -10.96 -0.16
C GLY A 69 -7.51 -10.15 -1.45
N ASN A 70 -8.51 -9.31 -1.76
CA ASN A 70 -8.54 -8.49 -2.97
C ASN A 70 -7.72 -7.20 -2.79
N GLY A 71 -6.40 -7.29 -3.01
CA GLY A 71 -5.48 -6.16 -2.87
C GLY A 71 -5.79 -4.98 -3.80
N SER A 72 -6.23 -5.25 -5.04
CA SER A 72 -6.63 -4.22 -6.00
C SER A 72 -7.82 -3.41 -5.46
N GLY A 73 -8.86 -4.09 -4.99
CA GLY A 73 -10.04 -3.44 -4.42
C GLY A 73 -9.75 -2.62 -3.16
N VAL A 74 -8.74 -3.01 -2.37
CA VAL A 74 -8.27 -2.20 -1.24
C VAL A 74 -7.61 -0.92 -1.72
N SER A 75 -6.78 -1.00 -2.76
CA SER A 75 -6.12 0.15 -3.38
C SER A 75 -7.15 1.12 -3.97
N ASP A 76 -8.12 0.62 -4.74
CA ASP A 76 -9.19 1.44 -5.33
C ASP A 76 -9.97 2.22 -4.26
N CYS A 77 -10.35 1.55 -3.17
CA CYS A 77 -11.05 2.22 -2.08
C CYS A 77 -10.17 3.32 -1.43
N ASN A 78 -8.86 3.12 -1.31
CA ASN A 78 -7.96 4.15 -0.80
C ASN A 78 -7.88 5.35 -1.76
N VAL A 79 -7.78 5.11 -3.06
CA VAL A 79 -7.77 6.18 -4.07
C VAL A 79 -9.08 6.98 -4.00
N LEU A 80 -10.23 6.30 -3.97
CA LEU A 80 -11.54 6.94 -3.92
C LEU A 80 -11.77 7.76 -2.65
N ILE A 81 -11.30 7.29 -1.48
CA ILE A 81 -11.40 8.08 -0.24
C ILE A 81 -10.55 9.35 -0.34
N ARG A 82 -9.35 9.29 -0.91
CA ARG A 82 -8.48 10.48 -1.09
C ARG A 82 -9.04 11.46 -2.11
N ALA A 83 -9.67 10.95 -3.16
CA ALA A 83 -10.22 11.77 -4.23
C ALA A 83 -11.58 12.37 -3.89
N HIS A 84 -12.26 11.90 -2.82
CA HIS A 84 -13.59 12.39 -2.49
C HIS A 84 -13.53 13.85 -2.00
N PRO A 85 -14.14 14.80 -2.72
CA PRO A 85 -14.08 16.20 -2.33
C PRO A 85 -14.88 16.44 -1.05
N HIS A 86 -14.24 17.11 -0.10
CA HIS A 86 -14.85 17.59 1.15
C HIS A 86 -14.82 19.12 1.28
N GLY A 87 -14.30 19.81 0.26
CA GLY A 87 -14.32 21.25 0.11
C GLY A 87 -14.93 21.65 -1.24
N PRO A 88 -14.92 22.95 -1.59
CA PRO A 88 -15.34 23.39 -2.92
C PRO A 88 -14.58 22.62 -4.00
N ARG A 89 -15.24 22.35 -5.13
CA ARG A 89 -14.57 21.69 -6.26
C ARG A 89 -13.34 22.52 -6.59
N ARG A 90 -12.22 21.89 -6.96
CA ARG A 90 -11.01 22.64 -7.34
C ARG A 90 -11.27 23.65 -8.47
N GLU A 91 -12.35 23.45 -9.20
CA GLU A 91 -12.88 24.31 -10.27
C GLU A 91 -13.62 25.54 -9.73
N ASP A 92 -14.23 25.41 -8.54
CA ASP A 92 -14.91 26.49 -7.83
C ASP A 92 -13.91 27.40 -7.08
N ALA A 93 -12.65 26.98 -6.96
CA ALA A 93 -11.55 27.74 -6.38
C ALA A 93 -10.72 28.43 -7.49
N ALA A 94 -11.38 29.24 -8.33
CA ALA A 94 -10.68 30.13 -9.26
C ALA A 94 -9.91 31.22 -8.46
N PRO A 95 -8.71 31.64 -8.90
CA PRO A 95 -7.92 32.65 -8.20
C PRO A 95 -8.53 34.06 -8.35
N ALA A 96 -8.50 34.84 -7.28
CA ALA A 96 -8.78 36.29 -7.27
C ALA A 96 -7.55 37.10 -7.71
#